data_AF-A0A6P0J177-F1
#
_entry.id   AF-A0A6P0J177-F1
#
_cell.length_a   1.000
_cell.length_b   1.000
_cell.length_c   1.000
_cell.angle_alpha   90.00
_cell.angle_beta   90.00
_cell.angle_gamma   90.00
#
_symmetry.space_group_name_H-M   'P 1'
#
loop_
_entity.id
_entity.type
_entity.pdbx_description
1 polymer ?
#
loop_
_entity_poly.entity_id
_entity_poly.type
_entity_poly.pdbx_seq_one_letter_code
_entity_poly.pdbx_strand_id
1 'polypeptide(L)'
;MRSREIKDDIIERAKKITLGLSADSQQVDLVVSQWLAENQEVGFLFQVHPTKDNEFLPLGLKLKVMLESDSEEVEAQEADSWIQIALTELPGKLVTVKISLYDESVTEGFVA
;
A
#
# COMPACT_ATOMS: atom_id res chain seq x y z
N MET A 1 34.99 -3.94 6.76
CA MET A 1 33.65 -4.30 6.24
C MET A 1 32.70 -3.19 6.64
N ARG A 2 32.10 -2.49 5.66
CA ARG A 2 31.28 -1.30 5.91
C ARG A 2 29.91 -1.72 6.41
N SER A 3 29.67 -1.54 7.70
CA SER A 3 28.34 -1.34 8.25
C SER A 3 27.73 -0.11 7.58
N ARG A 4 26.52 -0.23 7.03
CA ARG A 4 25.71 0.92 6.64
C ARG A 4 24.39 0.81 7.39
N GLU A 5 24.42 1.26 8.64
CA GLU A 5 23.24 1.73 9.33
C GLU A 5 23.03 3.18 8.91
N ILE A 6 21.94 3.44 8.19
CA ILE A 6 20.99 4.51 8.52
C ILE A 6 19.62 3.90 8.28
N LYS A 7 18.92 3.57 9.38
CA LYS A 7 17.52 3.10 9.39
C LYS A 7 16.58 4.23 9.84
N ASP A 8 17.05 5.48 9.78
CA ASP A 8 16.41 6.66 10.38
C ASP A 8 15.59 7.52 9.39
N ASP A 9 15.63 7.25 8.07
CA ASP A 9 14.93 8.06 7.05
C ASP A 9 13.66 7.39 6.48
N ILE A 10 13.22 6.27 7.06
CA ILE A 10 11.97 5.59 6.63
C ILE A 10 10.85 5.94 7.61
N ILE A 11 9.80 6.58 7.09
CA ILE A 11 8.56 6.83 7.81
C ILE A 11 7.57 5.73 7.42
N GLU A 12 7.21 4.88 8.38
CA GLU A 12 6.18 3.85 8.20
C GLU A 12 4.89 4.23 8.92
N ARG A 13 3.75 4.02 8.26
CA ARG A 13 2.40 4.23 8.80
C ARG A 13 1.52 3.06 8.40
N ALA A 14 0.61 2.68 9.28
CA ALA A 14 -0.41 1.69 8.99
C ALA A 14 -1.80 2.28 9.19
N LYS A 15 -2.73 1.92 8.30
CA LYS A 15 -4.15 2.25 8.42
C LYS A 15 -4.96 0.99 8.20
N LYS A 16 -5.86 0.70 9.14
CA LYS A 16 -6.88 -0.33 8.96
C LYS A 16 -7.92 0.15 7.95
N ILE A 17 -8.17 -0.66 6.94
CA ILE A 17 -9.13 -0.42 5.87
C ILE A 17 -10.28 -1.39 6.04
N THR A 18 -11.51 -0.88 5.99
CA THR A 18 -12.74 -1.66 6.02
C THR A 18 -13.41 -1.54 4.66
N LEU A 19 -13.66 -2.68 4.01
CA LEU A 19 -14.31 -2.79 2.72
C LEU A 19 -15.75 -3.25 2.95
N GLY A 20 -16.71 -2.39 2.61
CA GLY A 20 -18.13 -2.59 2.90
C GLY A 20 -18.61 -1.96 4.21
N LEU A 21 -19.93 -1.97 4.39
CA LEU A 21 -20.64 -1.30 5.49
C LEU A 21 -21.41 -2.26 6.42
N SER A 22 -21.43 -3.56 6.10
CA SER A 22 -22.14 -4.59 6.85
C SER A 22 -21.29 -5.20 7.98
N ALA A 23 -21.90 -6.03 8.82
CA ALA A 23 -21.17 -6.80 9.84
C ALA A 23 -20.17 -7.79 9.21
N ASP A 24 -20.37 -8.15 7.93
CA ASP A 24 -19.50 -9.04 7.16
C ASP A 24 -18.42 -8.27 6.37
N SER A 25 -18.20 -6.98 6.69
CA SER A 25 -17.19 -6.15 6.04
C SER A 25 -15.80 -6.79 6.16
N GLN A 26 -15.08 -6.84 5.05
CA GLN A 26 -13.71 -7.34 5.05
C GLN A 26 -12.76 -6.27 5.55
N GLN A 27 -11.82 -6.65 6.42
CA GLN A 27 -10.78 -5.75 6.90
C GLN A 27 -9.40 -6.19 6.41
N VAL A 28 -8.56 -5.20 6.10
CA VAL A 28 -7.14 -5.36 5.75
C VAL A 28 -6.35 -4.18 6.32
N ASP A 29 -5.05 -4.35 6.51
CA ASP A 29 -4.15 -3.28 6.96
C ASP A 29 -3.34 -2.77 5.76
N LEU A 30 -3.46 -1.47 5.44
CA LEU A 30 -2.60 -0.76 4.49
C LEU A 30 -1.38 -0.23 5.23
N VAL A 31 -0.20 -0.75 4.93
CA VAL A 31 1.08 -0.28 5.43
C VAL A 31 1.76 0.54 4.33
N VAL A 32 2.23 1.73 4.69
CA VAL A 32 2.91 2.66 3.78
C VAL A 32 4.24 3.05 4.39
N SER A 33 5.30 2.74 3.66
CA SER A 33 6.66 3.16 4.01
C SER A 33 7.11 4.21 3.00
N GLN A 34 7.59 5.34 3.51
CA GLN A 34 8.07 6.48 2.72
C GLN A 34 9.51 6.78 3.10
N TRP A 35 10.36 7.07 2.10
CA TRP A 35 11.76 7.42 2.32
C TRP A 35 12.25 8.42 1.27
N LEU A 36 13.35 9.11 1.55
CA LEU A 36 14.04 9.90 0.56
C LEU A 36 14.79 8.96 -0.41
N ALA A 37 14.37 8.94 -1.67
CA ALA A 37 14.99 8.13 -2.72
C ALA A 37 16.18 8.86 -3.37
N GLU A 38 16.83 8.19 -4.32
CA GLU A 38 17.85 8.83 -5.16
C GLU A 38 17.22 9.97 -5.99
N ASN A 39 18.06 10.87 -6.53
CA ASN A 39 17.61 11.99 -7.37
C ASN A 39 16.62 12.97 -6.71
N GLN A 40 16.55 13.01 -5.37
CA GLN A 40 15.61 13.86 -4.62
C GLN A 40 14.14 13.51 -4.85
N GLU A 41 13.86 12.28 -5.29
CA GLU A 41 12.51 11.73 -5.35
C GLU A 41 12.11 11.17 -3.99
N VAL A 42 10.82 10.86 -3.87
CA VAL A 42 10.22 10.26 -2.69
C VAL A 42 9.84 8.85 -3.04
N GLY A 43 10.42 7.88 -2.31
CA GLY A 43 10.10 6.48 -2.47
C GLY A 43 8.89 6.11 -1.63
N PHE A 44 8.00 5.30 -2.21
CA PHE A 44 6.88 4.68 -1.52
C PHE A 44 6.91 3.17 -1.68
N LEU A 45 6.53 2.48 -0.60
CA LEU A 45 6.16 1.07 -0.60
C LEU A 45 4.78 0.96 0.03
N PHE A 46 3.81 0.55 -0.77
CA PHE A 46 2.45 0.27 -0.34
C PHE A 46 2.28 -1.23 -0.19
N GLN A 47 1.88 -1.69 0.99
CA GLN A 47 1.62 -3.10 1.27
C GLN A 47 0.22 -3.25 1.84
N VAL A 48 -0.50 -4.27 1.39
CA VAL A 48 -1.77 -4.66 2.00
C VAL A 48 -1.60 -6.00 2.68
N HIS A 49 -1.84 -6.03 3.98
CA HIS A 49 -1.76 -7.21 4.82
C HIS A 49 -3.16 -7.64 5.28
N PRO A 50 -3.38 -8.95 5.53
CA PRO A 50 -4.55 -9.38 6.26
C PRO A 50 -4.52 -8.79 7.68
N THR A 51 -5.68 -8.55 8.27
CA THR A 51 -5.75 -8.25 9.71
C THR A 51 -5.28 -9.44 10.52
N LYS A 52 -4.79 -9.21 11.75
CA LYS A 52 -4.21 -10.24 12.65
C LYS A 52 -5.02 -11.53 12.82
N ASP A 53 -6.33 -11.49 12.59
CA ASP A 53 -7.22 -12.65 12.70
C ASP A 53 -7.22 -13.55 11.45
N ASN A 54 -6.55 -13.14 10.37
CA ASN A 54 -6.48 -13.85 9.09
C ASN A 54 -5.03 -14.11 8.68
N GLU A 55 -4.75 -15.31 8.15
CA GLU A 55 -3.40 -15.68 7.67
C GLU A 55 -3.11 -15.18 6.25
N PHE A 56 -4.15 -15.13 5.42
CA PHE A 56 -4.06 -14.79 3.99
C PHE A 56 -5.01 -13.66 3.62
N LEU A 57 -4.65 -12.96 2.55
CA LEU A 57 -5.52 -11.97 1.94
C LEU A 57 -6.77 -12.63 1.33
N PRO A 58 -7.91 -11.92 1.32
CA PRO A 58 -9.07 -12.30 0.56
C PRO A 58 -8.72 -12.47 -0.92
N LEU A 59 -9.16 -13.59 -1.51
CA LEU A 59 -8.96 -13.85 -2.94
C LEU A 59 -9.64 -12.76 -3.78
N GLY A 60 -8.90 -12.20 -4.74
CA GLY A 60 -9.40 -11.13 -5.62
C GLY A 60 -9.32 -9.72 -5.01
N LEU A 61 -8.70 -9.57 -3.83
CA LEU A 61 -8.34 -8.26 -3.31
C LEU A 61 -7.31 -7.60 -4.24
N LYS A 62 -7.55 -6.34 -4.60
CA LYS A 62 -6.65 -5.58 -5.47
C LYS A 62 -6.06 -4.38 -4.72
N LEU A 63 -4.78 -4.15 -4.94
CA LEU A 63 -4.07 -2.92 -4.61
C LEU A 63 -3.73 -2.21 -5.92
N LYS A 64 -4.26 -1.01 -6.11
CA LYS A 64 -3.95 -0.15 -7.25
C LYS A 64 -3.32 1.15 -6.77
N VAL A 65 -2.23 1.55 -7.39
CA VAL A 65 -1.60 2.86 -7.17
C VAL A 65 -1.71 3.68 -8.45
N MET A 66 -2.14 4.92 -8.33
CA MET A 66 -2.42 5.84 -9.44
C MET A 66 -1.63 7.13 -9.22
N LEU A 67 -0.87 7.50 -10.24
CA LEU A 67 -0.16 8.77 -10.38
C LEU A 67 -0.90 9.65 -11.38
N GLU A 68 -0.40 10.86 -11.65
CA GLU A 68 -1.00 11.75 -12.66
C GLU A 68 -0.97 11.16 -14.08
N SER A 69 0.07 10.39 -14.41
CA SER A 69 0.32 9.90 -15.77
C SER A 69 0.20 8.39 -15.93
N ASP A 70 0.17 7.62 -14.85
CA ASP A 70 0.23 6.16 -14.89
C ASP A 70 -0.50 5.50 -13.71
N SER A 71 -0.72 4.19 -13.79
CA SER A 71 -1.21 3.39 -12.68
C SER A 71 -0.71 1.96 -12.73
N GLU A 72 -0.41 1.40 -11.56
CA GLU A 72 -0.04 0.00 -11.38
C GLU A 72 -1.08 -0.71 -10.51
N GLU A 73 -1.38 -1.98 -10.78
CA GLU A 73 -2.33 -2.79 -10.02
C GLU A 73 -1.78 -4.20 -9.81
N VAL A 74 -1.96 -4.72 -8.59
CA VAL A 74 -1.70 -6.12 -8.23
C VAL A 74 -2.94 -6.71 -7.56
N GLU A 75 -3.21 -7.97 -7.86
CA GLU A 75 -4.34 -8.73 -7.31
C GLU A 75 -3.82 -9.91 -6.48
N ALA A 76 -4.38 -10.08 -5.28
CA ALA A 76 -4.05 -11.16 -4.37
C ALA A 76 -4.49 -12.50 -4.94
N GLN A 77 -3.56 -13.45 -4.94
CA GLN A 77 -3.77 -14.84 -5.32
C GLN A 77 -4.01 -15.71 -4.08
N GLU A 78 -4.29 -16.99 -4.32
CA GLU A 78 -4.45 -17.96 -3.25
C GLU A 78 -3.19 -18.03 -2.38
N ALA A 79 -3.37 -17.96 -1.06
CA ALA A 79 -2.31 -17.99 -0.05
C ALA A 79 -1.33 -16.79 -0.05
N ASP A 80 -1.64 -15.68 -0.71
CA ASP A 80 -0.87 -14.45 -0.53
C ASP A 80 -1.07 -13.89 0.88
N SER A 81 0.04 -13.75 1.61
CA SER A 81 0.06 -13.15 2.96
C SER A 81 0.23 -11.63 2.93
N TRP A 82 0.59 -11.06 1.76
CA TRP A 82 0.47 -9.65 1.43
C TRP A 82 0.62 -9.44 -0.08
N ILE A 83 0.16 -8.28 -0.56
CA ILE A 83 0.47 -7.76 -1.90
C ILE A 83 1.12 -6.38 -1.77
N GLN A 84 1.91 -5.97 -2.76
CA GLN A 84 2.64 -4.71 -2.67
C GLN A 84 2.90 -4.04 -4.03
N ILE A 85 3.03 -2.72 -4.00
CA ILE A 85 3.51 -1.89 -5.12
C ILE A 85 4.55 -0.92 -4.55
N ALA A 86 5.67 -0.76 -5.26
CA ALA A 86 6.73 0.17 -4.93
C ALA A 86 6.95 1.14 -6.09
N LEU A 87 7.11 2.43 -5.77
CA LEU A 87 7.35 3.46 -6.77
C LEU A 87 8.19 4.60 -6.20
N THR A 88 8.67 5.46 -7.08
CA THR A 88 9.18 6.79 -6.73
C THR A 88 8.35 7.85 -7.42
N GLU A 89 8.26 9.02 -6.81
CA GLU A 89 7.53 10.16 -7.34
C GLU A 89 8.21 11.48 -6.93
N LEU A 90 8.02 12.54 -7.72
CA LEU A 90 8.56 13.87 -7.43
C LEU A 90 7.91 14.48 -6.18
N PRO A 91 8.68 15.19 -5.33
CA PRO A 91 8.14 15.85 -4.14
C PRO A 91 6.94 16.78 -4.45
N GLY A 92 5.91 16.71 -3.62
CA GLY A 92 4.68 17.49 -3.71
C GLY A 92 3.62 16.92 -4.65
N LYS A 93 3.89 15.81 -5.36
CA LYS A 93 2.92 15.14 -6.23
C LYS A 93 2.01 14.21 -5.45
N LEU A 94 0.78 14.06 -5.97
CA LEU A 94 -0.23 13.20 -5.37
C LEU A 94 -0.09 11.76 -5.87
N VAL A 95 -0.01 10.84 -4.93
CA VAL A 95 -0.11 9.40 -5.15
C VAL A 95 -1.45 8.93 -4.58
N THR A 96 -2.29 8.33 -5.41
CA THR A 96 -3.60 7.81 -5.00
C THR A 96 -3.57 6.31 -4.92
N VAL A 97 -3.95 5.74 -3.79
CA VAL A 97 -4.00 4.30 -3.56
C VAL A 97 -5.44 3.86 -3.45
N LYS A 98 -5.84 2.87 -4.24
CA LYS A 98 -7.16 2.24 -4.17
C LYS A 98 -7.01 0.79 -3.76
N ILE A 99 -7.77 0.40 -2.73
CA ILE A 99 -7.92 -0.99 -2.30
C ILE A 99 -9.34 -1.40 -2.64
N SER A 100 -9.51 -2.52 -3.34
CA SER A 100 -10.84 -2.99 -3.75
C SER A 100 -10.99 -4.49 -3.62
N LEU A 101 -12.19 -4.92 -3.26
CA LEU A 101 -12.60 -6.32 -3.24
C LEU A 101 -14.03 -6.38 -3.79
N TYR A 102 -14.23 -7.09 -4.89
CA TYR A 102 -15.50 -7.13 -5.62
C TYR A 102 -16.02 -5.72 -5.99
N ASP A 103 -17.17 -5.32 -5.46
CA ASP A 103 -17.83 -4.03 -5.65
C ASP A 103 -17.46 -2.97 -4.60
N GLU A 104 -16.73 -3.36 -3.55
CA GLU A 104 -16.32 -2.47 -2.47
C GLU A 104 -14.92 -1.89 -2.73
N SER A 105 -14.73 -0.61 -2.41
CA SER A 105 -13.40 -0.01 -2.48
C SER A 105 -13.21 1.18 -1.55
N VAL A 106 -11.97 1.37 -1.12
CA VAL A 106 -11.50 2.54 -0.37
C VAL A 106 -10.34 3.18 -1.13
N THR A 107 -10.28 4.51 -1.12
CA THR A 107 -9.22 5.29 -1.77
C THR A 107 -8.55 6.22 -0.76
N GLU A 108 -7.22 6.22 -0.75
CA GLU A 108 -6.38 7.06 0.11
C GLU A 108 -5.44 7.91 -0.75
N GLY A 109 -5.15 9.13 -0.31
CA GLY A 109 -4.22 10.05 -0.98
C GLY A 109 -2.98 10.27 -0.14
N PHE A 110 -1.81 10.22 -0.79
CA PHE A 110 -0.50 10.46 -0.20
C PHE A 110 0.21 11.55 -1.00
N VAL A 111 0.90 12.45 -0.32
CA VAL A 111 1.73 13.46 -0.98
C VAL A 111 3.18 13.02 -0.83
N ALA A 112 3.88 12.95 -1.96
CA ALA A 112 5.33 12.72 -2.04
C ALA A 112 6.08 13.78 -1.23
#